data_AF-A0A432RS26-F1
#
_entry.id   AF-A0A432RS26-F1
#
_cell.length_a   1.000
_cell.length_b   1.000
_cell.length_c   1.000
_cell.angle_alpha   90.00
_cell.angle_beta   90.00
_cell.angle_gamma   90.00
#
_symmetry.space_group_name_H-M   'P 1'
#
loop_
_entity.id
_entity.type
_entity.pdbx_description
1 polymer ?
#
loop_
_entity_poly.entity_id
_entity_poly.type
_entity_poly.pdbx_seq_one_letter_code
_entity_poly.pdbx_strand_id
1 'polypeptide(L)'
;VNKKELKEENINKQPIKINIETKVAKLPDLINSYNNLPDYSIAMQIANIYFNKKKYKKSLEWVKKANILKPDDYKNWLLYAKNLVKLGKISKAKEILIIYTKTYGNNENIDNYLRSIK
;
A
#
# COMPACT_ATOMS: atom_id res chain seq x y z
N VAL A 1 32.67 22.48 56.29
CA VAL A 1 31.61 21.44 56.19
C VAL A 1 30.33 22.10 55.69
N ASN A 2 29.89 21.80 54.46
CA ASN A 2 28.50 21.38 54.19
C ASN A 2 28.32 21.06 52.70
N LYS A 3 28.30 19.76 52.36
CA LYS A 3 27.79 19.26 51.08
C LYS A 3 26.26 19.37 51.14
N LYS A 4 25.63 20.16 50.28
CA LYS A 4 24.19 20.05 50.01
C LYS A 4 24.02 19.18 48.78
N GLU A 5 23.77 17.90 49.03
CA GLU A 5 23.25 16.94 48.05
C GLU A 5 21.83 17.37 47.67
N LEU A 6 21.64 17.78 46.42
CA LEU A 6 20.34 17.94 45.81
C LEU A 6 19.99 16.62 45.12
N LYS A 7 18.92 16.01 45.61
CA LYS A 7 18.43 14.68 45.29
C LYS A 7 17.98 14.62 43.84
N GLU A 8 18.48 13.64 43.10
CA GLU A 8 17.98 13.29 41.78
C GLU A 8 16.52 12.82 41.90
N GLU A 9 15.60 13.65 41.40
CA GLU A 9 14.20 13.26 41.27
C GLU A 9 14.09 12.15 40.23
N ASN A 10 13.74 10.96 40.71
CA ASN A 10 13.57 9.75 39.93
C ASN A 10 12.29 9.88 39.08
N ILE A 11 12.42 10.48 37.89
CA ILE A 11 11.32 10.57 36.92
C ILE A 11 11.04 9.15 36.42
N ASN A 12 10.08 8.49 37.06
CA ASN A 12 9.52 7.22 36.64
C ASN A 12 8.82 7.41 35.28
N LYS A 13 9.59 7.31 34.19
CA LYS A 13 9.09 7.29 32.81
C LYS A 13 8.42 5.94 32.56
N GLN A 14 7.22 5.76 33.11
CA GLN A 14 6.37 4.65 32.69
C GLN A 14 6.14 4.77 31.18
N PRO A 15 6.33 3.69 30.41
CA PRO A 15 6.13 3.74 28.96
C PRO A 15 4.67 4.10 28.68
N ILE A 16 4.48 5.22 27.98
CA ILE A 16 3.18 5.66 27.49
C ILE A 16 2.67 4.57 26.55
N LYS A 17 1.72 3.76 27.00
CA LYS A 17 0.99 2.82 26.15
C LYS A 17 0.05 3.63 25.25
N ILE A 18 0.55 4.05 24.10
CA ILE A 18 -0.28 4.65 23.06
C ILE A 18 -1.08 3.51 22.42
N ASN A 19 -2.30 3.31 22.88
CA ASN A 19 -3.28 2.48 22.16
C ASN A 19 -3.73 3.28 20.93
N ILE A 20 -3.05 3.09 19.81
CA ILE A 20 -3.51 3.58 18.52
C ILE A 20 -4.62 2.64 18.07
N GLU A 21 -5.85 2.87 18.52
CA GLU A 21 -7.02 2.30 17.88
C GLU A 21 -7.17 2.94 16.50
N THR A 22 -6.56 2.33 15.49
CA THR A 22 -6.69 2.77 14.11
C THR A 22 -8.13 2.59 13.66
N LYS A 23 -8.94 3.64 13.76
CA LYS A 23 -10.24 3.70 13.12
C LYS A 23 -9.99 3.59 11.62
N VAL A 24 -10.35 2.44 11.03
CA VAL A 24 -10.20 2.23 9.58
C VAL A 24 -10.93 3.37 8.86
N ALA A 25 -10.18 4.22 8.16
CA ALA A 25 -10.74 5.35 7.44
C ALA A 25 -11.78 4.85 6.44
N LYS A 26 -12.95 5.50 6.39
CA LYS A 26 -13.99 5.10 5.46
C LYS A 26 -13.54 5.44 4.04
N LEU A 27 -13.97 4.64 3.07
CA LEU A 27 -13.62 4.82 1.65
C LEU A 27 -13.87 6.26 1.13
N PRO A 28 -14.97 6.95 1.48
CA PRO A 28 -15.15 8.35 1.08
C PRO A 28 -14.08 9.30 1.63
N ASP A 29 -13.67 9.11 2.88
CA ASP A 29 -12.65 9.95 3.53
C ASP A 29 -11.29 9.80 2.83
N LEU A 30 -10.93 8.56 2.48
CA LEU A 30 -9.72 8.28 1.70
C LEU A 30 -9.75 8.94 0.32
N ILE A 31 -10.89 8.88 -0.38
CA ILE A 31 -11.04 9.51 -1.69
C ILE A 31 -10.92 11.03 -1.56
N ASN A 32 -11.56 11.64 -0.56
CA ASN A 32 -11.46 13.06 -0.30
C ASN A 32 -10.02 13.47 0.03
N SER A 33 -9.34 12.70 0.87
CA SER A 33 -7.94 12.95 1.22
C SER A 33 -7.04 12.87 -0.01
N TYR A 34 -7.23 11.88 -0.89
CA TYR A 34 -6.48 11.78 -2.14
C TYR A 34 -6.75 12.96 -3.09
N ASN A 35 -8.00 13.39 -3.18
CA ASN A 35 -8.36 14.51 -4.06
C ASN A 35 -7.78 15.84 -3.57
N ASN A 36 -7.62 16.01 -2.25
CA ASN A 36 -6.96 17.16 -1.66
C ASN A 36 -5.44 17.12 -1.86
N LEU A 37 -4.84 15.95 -1.61
CA LEU A 37 -3.41 15.72 -1.79
C LEU A 37 -3.18 14.29 -2.31
N PRO A 38 -2.86 14.13 -3.61
CA PRO A 38 -2.58 12.82 -4.18
C PRO A 38 -1.41 12.14 -3.47
N ASP A 39 -1.68 10.94 -2.93
CA ASP A 39 -0.69 10.15 -2.23
C ASP A 39 -0.75 8.68 -2.67
N TYR A 40 0.42 8.07 -2.79
CA TYR A 40 0.59 6.69 -3.23
C TYR A 40 -0.07 5.70 -2.27
N SER A 41 0.16 5.85 -0.96
CA SER A 41 -0.38 4.94 0.05
C SER A 41 -1.90 5.01 0.07
N ILE A 42 -2.46 6.22 -0.01
CA ILE A 42 -3.92 6.41 -0.07
C ILE A 42 -4.51 5.77 -1.34
N ALA A 43 -3.91 6.00 -2.51
CA ALA A 43 -4.37 5.37 -3.76
C ALA A 43 -4.35 3.83 -3.68
N MET A 44 -3.28 3.26 -3.12
CA MET A 44 -3.17 1.81 -2.91
C MET A 44 -4.20 1.29 -1.89
N GLN A 45 -4.47 2.02 -0.81
CA GLN A 45 -5.51 1.64 0.15
C GLN A 45 -6.89 1.60 -0.51
N ILE A 46 -7.23 2.64 -1.29
CA ILE A 46 -8.50 2.70 -2.04
C ILE A 46 -8.59 1.55 -3.06
N ALA A 47 -7.51 1.30 -3.81
CA ALA A 47 -7.45 0.20 -4.78
C ALA A 47 -7.70 -1.16 -4.11
N ASN A 48 -7.07 -1.42 -2.96
CA ASN A 48 -7.26 -2.66 -2.20
C ASN A 48 -8.69 -2.78 -1.65
N ILE A 49 -9.29 -1.70 -1.15
CA ILE A 49 -10.69 -1.70 -0.70
C ILE A 49 -11.63 -2.09 -1.85
N TYR A 50 -11.44 -1.53 -3.04
CA TYR A 50 -12.24 -1.92 -4.21
C TYR A 50 -11.98 -3.36 -4.65
N PHE A 51 -10.73 -3.82 -4.62
CA PHE A 51 -10.36 -5.21 -4.93
C PHE A 51 -11.08 -6.19 -3.99
N ASN A 52 -11.01 -5.94 -2.67
CA ASN A 52 -11.64 -6.77 -1.64
C ASN A 52 -13.18 -6.78 -1.78
N LYS A 53 -13.77 -5.68 -2.25
CA LYS A 53 -15.21 -5.59 -2.59
C LYS A 53 -15.55 -6.21 -3.95
N LYS A 54 -14.62 -6.92 -4.61
CA LYS A 54 -14.75 -7.51 -5.95
C LYS A 54 -15.06 -6.48 -7.06
N LYS A 55 -14.82 -5.19 -6.80
CA LYS A 55 -15.03 -4.08 -7.75
C LYS A 55 -13.76 -3.84 -8.57
N TYR A 56 -13.33 -4.85 -9.33
CA TYR A 56 -12.01 -4.90 -9.95
C TYR A 56 -11.74 -3.77 -10.96
N LYS A 57 -12.76 -3.31 -11.71
CA LYS A 57 -12.62 -2.16 -12.62
C LYS A 57 -12.24 -0.87 -11.87
N LYS A 58 -12.94 -0.59 -10.76
CA LYS A 58 -12.64 0.57 -9.89
C LYS A 58 -11.27 0.42 -9.23
N SER A 59 -10.94 -0.79 -8.78
CA SER A 59 -9.61 -1.06 -8.24
C SER A 59 -8.51 -0.73 -9.27
N LEU A 60 -8.66 -1.15 -10.54
CA LEU A 60 -7.71 -0.81 -11.61
C LEU A 60 -7.55 0.69 -11.84
N GLU A 61 -8.64 1.46 -11.79
CA GLU A 61 -8.57 2.92 -11.90
C GLU A 61 -7.67 3.52 -10.81
N TRP A 62 -7.80 3.03 -9.58
CA TRP A 62 -6.99 3.48 -8.45
C TRP A 62 -5.55 2.94 -8.47
N VAL A 63 -5.34 1.71 -8.95
CA VAL A 63 -3.99 1.19 -9.19
C VAL A 63 -3.25 2.04 -10.22
N LYS A 64 -3.92 2.47 -11.30
CA LYS A 64 -3.31 3.37 -12.29
C LYS A 64 -2.88 4.70 -11.69
N LYS A 65 -3.72 5.27 -10.81
CA LYS A 65 -3.36 6.47 -10.05
C LYS A 65 -2.12 6.25 -9.17
N ALA A 66 -2.05 5.12 -8.45
CA ALA A 66 -0.87 4.76 -7.66
C ALA A 66 0.39 4.58 -8.54
N ASN A 67 0.24 3.99 -9.73
CA ASN A 67 1.35 3.76 -10.66
C ASN A 67 1.92 5.07 -11.23
N ILE A 68 1.09 6.11 -11.42
CA ILE A 68 1.56 7.45 -11.80
C ILE A 68 2.47 8.05 -10.72
N LEU A 69 2.16 7.81 -9.44
CA LEU A 69 2.89 8.39 -8.31
C LEU A 69 4.18 7.62 -7.97
N LYS A 70 4.18 6.29 -8.11
CA LYS A 70 5.35 5.43 -7.89
C LYS A 70 5.42 4.33 -8.94
N PRO A 71 5.96 4.60 -10.13
CA PRO A 71 5.88 3.69 -11.26
C PRO A 71 6.77 2.43 -11.11
N ASP A 72 7.70 2.43 -10.16
CA ASP A 72 8.66 1.36 -9.86
C ASP A 72 8.21 0.41 -8.73
N ASP A 73 7.18 0.78 -7.96
CA ASP A 73 6.71 -0.03 -6.83
C ASP A 73 5.92 -1.27 -7.31
N TYR A 74 6.55 -2.44 -7.20
CA TYR A 74 6.00 -3.73 -7.62
C TYR A 74 4.58 -4.01 -7.08
N LYS A 75 4.20 -3.44 -5.93
CA LYS A 75 2.88 -3.70 -5.31
C LYS A 75 1.74 -3.21 -6.19
N ASN A 76 1.91 -2.08 -6.88
CA ASN A 76 0.86 -1.56 -7.76
C ASN A 76 0.75 -2.41 -9.04
N TRP A 77 1.86 -2.88 -9.61
CA TRP A 77 1.90 -3.79 -10.76
C TRP A 77 1.28 -5.15 -10.44
N LEU A 78 1.61 -5.68 -9.26
CA LEU A 78 1.05 -6.93 -8.77
C LEU A 78 -0.47 -6.82 -8.57
N LEU A 79 -0.95 -5.73 -7.98
CA LEU A 79 -2.39 -5.49 -7.82
C LEU A 79 -3.09 -5.24 -9.18
N TYR A 80 -2.41 -4.60 -10.14
CA TYR A 80 -2.90 -4.45 -11.51
C TYR A 80 -3.15 -5.83 -12.13
N ALA A 81 -2.14 -6.70 -12.12
CA ALA A 81 -2.23 -8.04 -12.68
C ALA A 81 -3.30 -8.89 -11.97
N LYS A 82 -3.39 -8.82 -10.64
CA LYS A 82 -4.46 -9.48 -9.86
C LYS A 82 -5.85 -9.05 -10.32
N ASN A 83 -6.08 -7.75 -10.53
CA ASN A 83 -7.35 -7.28 -11.06
C ASN A 83 -7.64 -7.79 -12.48
N LEU A 84 -6.64 -7.80 -13.36
CA LEU A 84 -6.79 -8.33 -14.71
C LEU A 84 -7.16 -9.81 -14.70
N VAL A 85 -6.52 -10.62 -13.86
CA VAL A 85 -6.87 -12.04 -13.66
C VAL A 85 -8.31 -12.20 -13.21
N LYS A 86 -8.75 -11.42 -12.21
CA LYS A 86 -10.13 -11.45 -11.72
C LYS A 86 -11.17 -10.98 -12.74
N LEU A 87 -10.74 -10.24 -13.76
CA LEU A 87 -11.56 -9.83 -14.91
C LEU A 87 -11.48 -10.82 -16.10
N GLY A 88 -10.80 -11.96 -15.96
CA GLY A 88 -10.59 -12.94 -17.03
C GLY A 88 -9.56 -12.53 -18.08
N LYS A 89 -8.80 -11.45 -17.85
CA LYS A 89 -7.82 -10.90 -18.80
C LYS A 89 -6.42 -11.46 -18.52
N ILE A 90 -6.29 -12.78 -18.57
CA ILE A 90 -5.07 -13.50 -18.15
C ILE A 90 -3.84 -13.09 -18.96
N SER A 91 -3.93 -13.06 -20.30
CA SER A 91 -2.78 -12.71 -21.15
C SER A 91 -2.25 -11.30 -20.85
N LYS A 92 -3.15 -10.33 -20.64
CA LYS A 92 -2.78 -8.95 -20.25
C LYS A 92 -2.16 -8.90 -18.86
N ALA A 93 -2.58 -9.77 -17.95
CA ALA A 93 -1.99 -9.85 -16.62
C ALA A 93 -0.55 -10.38 -16.68
N LYS A 94 -0.26 -11.35 -17.56
CA LYS A 94 1.13 -11.83 -17.77
C LYS A 94 1.97 -10.75 -18.44
N GLU A 95 1.43 -10.10 -19.47
CA GLU A 95 2.08 -9.01 -20.20
C GLU A 95 2.52 -7.86 -19.28
N ILE A 96 1.63 -7.37 -18.41
CA ILE A 96 1.94 -6.23 -17.54
C ILE A 96 3.07 -6.56 -16.53
N LEU A 97 3.14 -7.81 -16.05
CA LEU A 97 4.21 -8.26 -15.15
C LEU A 97 5.54 -8.43 -15.88
N ILE A 98 5.51 -8.94 -17.13
CA ILE A 98 6.70 -9.04 -17.97
C ILE A 98 7.25 -7.64 -18.28
N ILE A 99 6.37 -6.66 -18.55
CA ILE A 99 6.77 -5.26 -18.73
C ILE A 99 7.46 -4.73 -17.49
N TYR A 100 6.90 -4.96 -16.29
CA TYR A 100 7.55 -4.56 -15.04
C TYR A 100 8.98 -5.13 -14.93
N THR A 101 9.13 -6.45 -15.11
CA THR A 101 10.43 -7.12 -14.99
C THR A 101 11.45 -6.59 -16.00
N LYS A 102 11.01 -6.29 -17.24
CA LYS A 102 11.88 -5.70 -18.27
C LYS A 102 12.29 -4.26 -17.95
N THR A 103 11.41 -3.48 -17.35
CA THR A 103 11.64 -2.03 -17.11
C THR A 103 12.41 -1.77 -15.81
N TYR A 104 12.08 -2.49 -14.73
CA TYR A 104 12.61 -2.23 -13.38
C TYR A 104 13.49 -3.36 -12.83
N GLY A 105 13.60 -4.48 -13.54
CA GLY A 105 14.36 -5.65 -13.11
C GLY A 105 13.52 -6.69 -12.37
N ASN A 106 14.17 -7.79 -12.00
CA ASN A 106 13.51 -8.93 -11.39
C ASN A 106 12.97 -8.60 -9.99
N ASN A 107 11.79 -9.12 -9.68
CA ASN A 107 11.20 -9.04 -8.35
C ASN A 107 10.55 -10.38 -8.02
N GLU A 108 10.98 -11.00 -6.92
CA GLU A 108 10.53 -12.35 -6.55
C GLU A 108 9.00 -12.45 -6.42
N ASN A 109 8.33 -11.42 -5.89
CA ASN A 109 6.87 -11.43 -5.77
C ASN A 109 6.17 -11.43 -7.13
N ILE A 110 6.74 -10.71 -8.10
CA ILE A 110 6.24 -10.65 -9.48
C ILE A 110 6.45 -11.99 -10.17
N ASP A 111 7.66 -12.56 -10.06
CA ASP A 111 8.00 -13.84 -10.69
C ASP A 111 7.16 -14.99 -10.12
N ASN A 112 7.02 -15.05 -8.80
CA ASN A 112 6.20 -16.06 -8.14
C ASN A 112 4.73 -15.95 -8.55
N TYR A 113 4.19 -14.73 -8.62
CA TYR A 113 2.82 -14.55 -9.08
C TYR A 113 2.66 -14.89 -10.56
N LEU A 114 3.60 -14.50 -11.42
CA LEU A 114 3.59 -14.81 -12.85
C LEU A 114 3.53 -16.33 -13.10
N ARG A 115 4.33 -17.12 -12.36
CA ARG A 115 4.31 -18.60 -12.41
C ARG A 115 2.99 -19.20 -11.91
N SER A 116 2.32 -18.52 -10.97
CA SER A 116 1.06 -19.00 -10.38
C SER A 116 -0.17 -18.81 -11.28
N ILE A 117 -0.09 -17.90 -12.26
CA ILE A 117 -1.19 -17.61 -13.18
C ILE A 117 -1.29 -18.76 -14.20
N LYS A 118 -2.31 -19.62 -14.03
CA LYS A 118 -2.69 -20.66 -14.98
C LYS A 118 -3.23 -20.01 -16.26
#